data_AF-A0A947GBU2-F1
#
_entry.id   AF-A0A947GBU2-F1
#
_cell.length_a   1.000
_cell.length_b   1.000
_cell.length_c   1.000
_cell.angle_alpha   90.00
_cell.angle_beta   90.00
_cell.angle_gamma   90.00
#
_symmetry.space_group_name_H-M   'P 1'
#
loop_
_entity.id
_entity.type
_entity.pdbx_description
1 polymer ?
#
loop_
_entity_poly.entity_id
_entity_poly.type
_entity_poly.pdbx_seq_one_letter_code
_entity_poly.pdbx_strand_id
1 'polypeptide(L)'
;MGQNFMAALAAEIAELEGELDRDIRFVRLRELRKIMALYVGAKASEPATIVEAPAQSHRQTVQMRRVQSPERARALALAKEFVGRSLAPVPTREILEFVLSQGVVIAGNPPLNNLSAMLSSSDEFKAEGRSGWRVRNKLAEPPDEPSPDDQRDAQIYRDAEDGNDEAPSPPAGGGAAERGGVFS
;
A
#
# COMPACT_ATOMS: atom_id res chain seq x y z
N MET A 1 -55.33 -1.75 30.84
CA MET A 1 -54.21 -1.27 31.68
C MET A 1 -52.84 -1.74 31.19
N GLY A 2 -52.65 -2.94 30.64
CA GLY A 2 -51.31 -3.42 30.23
C GLY A 2 -50.64 -2.67 29.06
N GLN A 3 -51.40 -2.11 28.12
CA GLN A 3 -50.83 -1.38 26.97
C GLN A 3 -50.11 -0.08 27.36
N ASN A 4 -50.64 0.65 28.35
CA ASN A 4 -50.01 1.89 28.82
C ASN A 4 -48.68 1.64 29.55
N PHE A 5 -48.58 0.51 30.25
CA PHE A 5 -47.32 0.11 30.92
C PHE A 5 -46.24 -0.26 29.90
N MET A 6 -46.58 -1.05 28.87
CA MET A 6 -45.62 -1.40 27.82
C MET A 6 -45.16 -0.17 27.02
N ALA A 7 -46.07 0.79 26.76
CA ALA A 7 -45.71 2.05 26.12
C ALA A 7 -44.77 2.89 26.97
N ALA A 8 -45.03 2.99 28.28
CA ALA A 8 -44.14 3.70 29.21
C ALA A 8 -42.76 3.02 29.33
N LEU A 9 -42.71 1.69 29.39
CA LEU A 9 -41.46 0.94 29.44
C LEU A 9 -40.63 1.12 28.16
N ALA A 10 -41.27 1.10 26.99
CA ALA A 10 -40.58 1.33 25.72
C ALA A 10 -40.03 2.76 25.61
N ALA A 11 -40.76 3.75 26.13
CA ALA A 11 -40.29 5.13 26.18
C ALA A 11 -39.06 5.29 27.09
N GLU A 12 -39.10 4.71 28.29
CA GLU A 12 -37.98 4.71 29.23
C GLU A 12 -36.72 4.05 28.63
N ILE A 13 -36.88 2.91 27.95
CA ILE A 13 -35.79 2.23 27.27
C ILE A 13 -35.19 3.13 26.18
N ALA A 14 -36.03 3.76 25.36
CA ALA A 14 -35.57 4.65 24.29
C ALA A 14 -34.83 5.89 24.85
N GLU A 15 -35.25 6.41 26.00
CA GLU A 15 -34.56 7.50 26.69
C GLU A 15 -33.18 7.07 27.20
N LEU A 16 -33.11 5.94 27.90
CA LEU A 16 -31.85 5.37 28.38
C LEU A 16 -30.87 5.06 27.24
N GLU A 17 -31.36 4.52 26.13
CA GLU A 17 -30.56 4.30 24.92
C GLU A 17 -30.03 5.62 24.34
N GLY A 18 -30.85 6.68 24.34
CA GLY A 18 -30.44 8.02 23.92
C GLY A 18 -29.37 8.65 24.81
N GLU A 19 -29.44 8.45 26.12
CA GLU A 19 -28.40 8.89 27.06
C GLU A 19 -27.09 8.13 26.84
N LEU A 20 -27.17 6.80 26.68
CA LEU A 20 -26.03 5.93 26.41
C LEU A 20 -25.33 6.31 25.10
N ASP A 21 -26.07 6.61 24.04
CA ASP A 21 -25.47 7.00 22.75
C ASP A 21 -24.73 8.35 22.80
N ARG A 22 -25.01 9.19 23.80
CA ARG A 22 -24.26 10.44 24.05
C ARG A 22 -23.03 10.24 24.93
N ASP A 23 -22.96 9.16 25.73
CA ASP A 23 -21.78 8.87 26.55
C ASP A 23 -20.64 8.32 25.67
N ILE A 24 -19.54 9.07 25.61
CA ILE A 24 -18.31 8.73 24.87
C ILE A 24 -17.80 7.33 25.22
N ARG A 25 -17.95 6.88 26.48
CA ARG A 25 -17.52 5.56 26.94
C ARG A 25 -18.33 4.43 26.29
N PHE A 26 -19.64 4.62 26.12
CA PHE A 26 -20.51 3.64 25.50
C PHE A 26 -20.27 3.55 24.00
N VAL A 27 -20.10 4.69 23.32
CA VAL A 27 -19.72 4.74 21.90
C VAL A 27 -18.42 3.97 21.67
N ARG A 28 -17.40 4.21 22.51
CA ARG A 28 -16.11 3.51 22.42
C ARG A 28 -16.25 2.00 22.62
N LEU A 29 -17.04 1.57 23.61
CA LEU A 29 -17.31 0.15 23.85
C LEU A 29 -18.03 -0.51 22.67
N ARG A 30 -19.01 0.18 22.07
CA ARG A 30 -19.77 -0.29 20.90
C ARG A 30 -18.85 -0.51 19.69
N GLU A 31 -17.96 0.45 19.40
CA GLU A 31 -17.00 0.33 18.30
C GLU A 31 -15.96 -0.79 18.55
N LEU A 32 -15.47 -0.93 19.78
CA LEU A 32 -14.57 -2.03 20.15
C LEU A 32 -15.22 -3.40 19.95
N ARG A 33 -16.51 -3.55 20.31
CA ARG A 33 -17.27 -4.78 20.07
C ARG A 33 -17.44 -5.08 18.58
N LYS A 34 -17.74 -4.07 17.75
CA LYS A 34 -17.81 -4.24 16.28
C LYS A 34 -16.49 -4.74 15.72
N ILE A 35 -15.38 -4.13 16.12
CA ILE A 35 -14.04 -4.57 15.71
C ILE A 35 -13.80 -6.01 16.14
N MET A 36 -14.05 -6.34 17.41
CA MET A 36 -13.88 -7.71 17.92
C MET A 36 -14.71 -8.73 17.13
N ALA A 37 -15.94 -8.40 16.74
CA ALA A 37 -16.78 -9.27 15.92
C ALA A 37 -16.18 -9.54 14.53
N LEU A 38 -15.49 -8.59 13.91
CA LEU A 38 -14.79 -8.80 12.64
C LEU A 38 -13.63 -9.78 12.78
N TYR A 39 -12.88 -9.69 13.89
CA TYR A 39 -11.73 -10.57 14.13
C TYR A 39 -12.13 -11.98 14.59
N VAL A 40 -13.22 -12.10 15.35
CA VAL A 40 -13.72 -13.39 15.85
C VAL A 40 -14.60 -14.08 14.79
N GLY A 41 -15.42 -13.33 14.06
CA GLY A 41 -16.33 -13.83 13.03
C GLY A 41 -15.64 -14.29 11.73
N ALA A 42 -14.47 -13.72 11.39
CA ALA A 42 -13.69 -14.17 10.23
C ALA A 42 -13.06 -15.57 10.40
N LYS A 43 -13.16 -16.19 11.58
CA LYS A 43 -12.64 -17.55 11.83
C LYS A 43 -13.65 -18.67 11.61
N ALA A 44 -14.91 -18.38 11.26
CA ALA A 44 -16.00 -19.37 11.34
C ALA A 44 -16.75 -19.66 10.03
N SER A 45 -16.20 -19.36 8.85
CA SER A 45 -16.77 -19.85 7.59
C SER A 45 -15.70 -20.06 6.52
N GLU A 46 -15.22 -21.30 6.38
CA GLU A 46 -15.58 -22.18 5.25
C GLU A 46 -14.86 -23.54 5.36
N PRO A 47 -15.57 -24.68 5.22
CA PRO A 47 -14.95 -25.99 5.10
C PRO A 47 -14.41 -26.19 3.67
N ALA A 48 -13.11 -26.47 3.59
CA ALA A 48 -12.41 -26.81 2.36
C ALA A 48 -12.98 -28.08 1.72
N THR A 49 -13.57 -27.96 0.53
CA THR A 49 -13.78 -29.09 -0.38
C THR A 49 -12.57 -29.15 -1.30
N ILE A 50 -11.71 -30.14 -1.06
CA ILE A 50 -10.56 -30.46 -1.91
C ILE A 50 -11.10 -31.29 -3.08
N VAL A 51 -11.00 -30.75 -4.29
CA VAL A 51 -11.09 -31.54 -5.53
C VAL A 51 -9.74 -31.47 -6.23
N GLU A 52 -9.25 -32.64 -6.59
CA GLU A 52 -7.88 -32.94 -7.03
C GLU A 52 -7.81 -33.12 -8.56
N ALA A 53 -6.70 -32.64 -9.16
CA ALA A 53 -6.08 -32.98 -10.46
C ALA A 53 -6.62 -32.38 -11.80
N PRO A 54 -5.81 -32.30 -12.89
CA PRO A 54 -4.33 -32.23 -13.01
C PRO A 54 -3.78 -31.09 -13.94
N ALA A 55 -2.50 -30.76 -13.68
CA ALA A 55 -1.44 -30.20 -14.52
C ALA A 55 -1.73 -29.56 -15.90
N GLN A 56 -1.61 -28.22 -15.98
CA GLN A 56 -0.90 -27.52 -17.05
C GLN A 56 -0.14 -26.29 -16.49
N SER A 57 1.18 -26.31 -16.65
CA SER A 57 2.10 -25.28 -16.17
C SER A 57 2.07 -24.06 -17.11
N HIS A 58 1.26 -23.07 -16.77
CA HIS A 58 1.51 -21.67 -17.14
C HIS A 58 1.90 -20.94 -15.85
N ARG A 59 3.15 -20.49 -15.76
CA ARG A 59 3.65 -19.62 -14.69
C ARG A 59 2.99 -18.23 -14.80
N GLN A 60 1.70 -18.16 -14.52
CA GLN A 60 1.09 -16.90 -14.09
C GLN A 60 1.51 -16.70 -12.65
N THR A 61 2.46 -15.79 -12.45
CA THR A 61 2.77 -15.26 -11.12
C THR A 61 1.50 -14.58 -10.61
N VAL A 62 0.68 -15.34 -9.88
CA VAL A 62 -0.45 -14.79 -9.14
C VAL A 62 0.16 -13.79 -8.18
N GLN A 63 0.06 -12.51 -8.53
CA GLN A 63 0.37 -11.41 -7.63
C GLN A 63 -0.64 -11.54 -6.49
N MET A 64 -0.26 -12.27 -5.44
CA MET A 64 -0.99 -12.29 -4.19
C MET A 64 -1.12 -10.82 -3.80
N ARG A 65 -2.34 -10.27 -3.91
CA ARG A 65 -2.68 -8.94 -3.43
C ARG A 65 -2.35 -8.94 -1.95
N ARG A 66 -1.13 -8.50 -1.60
CA ARG A 66 -0.70 -8.34 -0.23
C ARG A 66 -1.72 -7.41 0.41
N VAL A 67 -2.48 -7.95 1.35
CA VAL A 67 -3.39 -7.18 2.19
C VAL A 67 -2.56 -6.03 2.76
N GLN A 68 -2.89 -4.80 2.36
CA GLN A 68 -2.13 -3.64 2.79
C GLN A 68 -2.26 -3.54 4.31
N SER A 69 -1.14 -3.35 5.01
CA SER A 69 -1.18 -3.19 6.46
C SER A 69 -2.05 -1.98 6.83
N PRO A 70 -2.79 -2.03 7.95
CA PRO A 70 -3.62 -0.90 8.40
C PRO A 70 -2.78 0.36 8.65
N GLU A 71 -1.51 0.19 9.02
CA GLU A 71 -0.54 1.27 9.17
C GLU A 71 -0.22 1.96 7.84
N ARG A 72 -0.07 1.20 6.75
CA ARG A 72 0.15 1.74 5.40
C ARG A 72 -1.01 2.61 4.96
N ALA A 73 -2.25 2.15 5.20
CA ALA A 73 -3.45 2.92 4.89
C ALA A 73 -3.53 4.22 5.70
N ARG A 74 -3.20 4.18 7.01
CA ARG A 74 -3.12 5.38 7.84
C ARG A 74 -2.07 6.38 7.37
N ALA A 75 -0.87 5.90 7.04
CA ALA A 75 0.21 6.75 6.53
C ALA A 75 -0.20 7.47 5.24
N LEU A 76 -0.86 6.77 4.30
CA LEU A 76 -1.37 7.37 3.06
C LEU A 76 -2.48 8.40 3.33
N ALA A 77 -3.40 8.13 4.25
CA ALA A 77 -4.45 9.07 4.62
C ALA A 77 -3.89 10.38 5.20
N LEU A 78 -2.91 10.28 6.11
CA LEU A 78 -2.23 11.44 6.68
C LEU A 78 -1.39 12.19 5.66
N ALA A 79 -0.68 11.47 4.78
CA ALA A 79 0.06 12.08 3.70
C ALA A 79 -0.86 12.87 2.76
N LYS A 80 -2.04 12.32 2.43
CA LYS A 80 -3.06 12.99 1.61
C LYS A 80 -3.55 14.27 2.26
N GLU A 81 -3.86 14.22 3.55
CA GLU A 81 -4.30 15.40 4.31
C GLU A 81 -3.23 16.49 4.33
N PHE A 82 -1.97 16.12 4.55
CA PHE A 82 -0.86 17.07 4.60
C PHE A 82 -0.58 17.70 3.24
N VAL A 83 -0.43 16.89 2.19
CA VAL A 83 -0.17 17.36 0.83
C VAL A 83 -1.36 18.17 0.30
N GLY A 84 -2.60 17.78 0.63
CA GLY A 84 -3.81 18.48 0.22
C GLY A 84 -3.99 19.88 0.83
N ARG A 85 -3.29 20.19 1.92
CA ARG A 85 -3.27 21.55 2.53
C ARG A 85 -2.24 22.47 1.88
N SER A 86 -1.29 21.93 1.13
CA SER A 86 -0.25 22.70 0.44
C SER A 86 -0.65 23.02 -0.99
N LEU A 87 -0.41 24.26 -1.42
CA LEU A 87 -0.55 24.66 -2.83
C LEU A 87 0.65 24.25 -3.68
N ALA A 88 1.82 24.05 -3.05
CA ALA A 88 3.06 23.68 -3.70
C ALA A 88 3.35 22.17 -3.53
N PRO A 89 4.11 21.56 -4.47
CA PRO A 89 4.60 20.19 -4.29
C PRO A 89 5.34 20.04 -2.97
N VAL A 90 5.05 18.96 -2.24
CA VAL A 90 5.62 18.72 -0.91
C VAL A 90 6.74 17.68 -1.01
N PRO A 91 7.95 17.98 -0.51
CA PRO A 91 9.06 17.02 -0.49
C PRO A 91 8.73 15.76 0.33
N THR A 92 9.17 14.58 -0.12
CA THR A 92 8.96 13.30 0.59
C THR A 92 9.43 13.35 2.04
N ARG A 93 10.49 14.10 2.33
CA ARG A 93 11.04 14.25 3.68
C ARG A 93 10.06 14.95 4.63
N GLU A 94 9.41 16.02 4.18
CA GLU A 94 8.44 16.76 4.99
C GLU A 94 7.19 15.91 5.25
N ILE A 95 6.73 15.17 4.24
CA ILE A 95 5.62 14.21 4.39
C ILE A 95 5.98 13.15 5.43
N LEU A 96 7.20 12.61 5.37
CA LEU A 96 7.68 11.62 6.33
C LEU A 96 7.72 12.17 7.75
N GLU A 97 8.30 13.36 7.94
CA GLU A 97 8.37 14.02 9.24
C GLU A 97 6.97 14.28 9.81
N PHE A 98 6.02 14.73 8.98
CA PHE A 98 4.63 14.88 9.39
C PHE A 98 4.00 13.55 9.81
N VAL A 99 4.12 12.48 9.01
CA VAL A 99 3.53 11.16 9.32
C VAL A 99 4.12 10.58 10.62
N LEU A 100 5.43 10.73 10.83
CA LEU A 100 6.09 10.31 12.06
C LEU A 100 5.63 11.14 13.27
N SER A 101 5.40 12.45 13.11
CA SER A 101 4.89 13.32 14.17
C SER A 101 3.49 12.91 14.65
N GLN A 102 2.71 12.24 13.80
CA GLN A 102 1.39 11.71 14.13
C GLN A 102 1.44 10.30 14.76
N GLY A 103 2.64 9.79 15.05
CA GLY A 103 2.84 8.50 15.72
C GLY A 103 2.65 7.28 14.81
N VAL A 104 2.65 7.45 13.49
CA VAL A 104 2.59 6.33 12.55
C VAL A 104 4.00 5.86 12.21
N VAL A 105 4.27 4.59 12.46
CA VAL A 105 5.56 3.97 12.14
C VAL A 105 5.50 3.39 10.72
N ILE A 106 6.45 3.79 9.87
CA ILE A 106 6.62 3.22 8.53
C ILE A 106 7.69 2.13 8.64
N ALA A 107 7.29 0.88 8.45
CA ALA A 107 8.23 -0.25 8.48
C ALA A 107 9.27 -0.14 7.35
N GLY A 108 10.46 -0.72 7.55
CA GLY A 108 11.54 -0.74 6.55
C GLY A 108 12.62 0.32 6.76
N ASN A 109 13.80 0.06 6.21
CA ASN A 109 14.97 0.93 6.32
C ASN A 109 15.59 1.13 4.92
N PRO A 110 15.61 2.35 4.34
CA PRO A 110 15.18 3.61 4.94
C PRO A 110 13.66 3.89 4.78
N PRO A 111 13.01 4.49 5.80
CA PRO A 111 11.55 4.75 5.78
C PRO A 111 11.14 5.73 4.68
N LEU A 112 12.04 6.61 4.26
CA LEU A 112 11.81 7.57 3.18
C LEU A 112 11.57 6.89 1.83
N ASN A 113 12.35 5.85 1.50
CA ASN A 113 12.20 5.10 0.26
C ASN A 113 10.91 4.28 0.26
N ASN A 114 10.52 3.75 1.41
CA ASN A 114 9.25 3.03 1.52
C ASN A 114 8.06 3.99 1.36
N LEU A 115 8.10 5.18 2.00
CA LEU A 115 7.07 6.18 1.81
C LEU A 115 6.97 6.63 0.34
N SER A 116 8.08 6.88 -0.35
CA SER A 116 8.04 7.22 -1.78
C SER A 116 7.43 6.10 -2.63
N ALA A 117 7.77 4.84 -2.35
CA ALA A 117 7.18 3.69 -3.03
C ALA A 117 5.69 3.51 -2.72
N MET A 118 5.26 3.87 -1.50
CA MET A 118 3.85 3.88 -1.12
C MET A 118 3.08 4.94 -1.91
N LEU A 119 3.60 6.16 -1.99
CA LEU A 119 2.98 7.26 -2.72
C LEU A 119 2.93 7.00 -4.23
N SER A 120 4.00 6.46 -4.82
CA SER A 120 4.03 6.11 -6.24
C SER A 120 3.04 5.01 -6.61
N SER A 121 2.77 4.09 -5.68
CA SER A 121 1.83 2.99 -5.88
C SER A 121 0.35 3.39 -5.76
N SER A 122 0.07 4.62 -5.33
CA SER A 122 -1.30 5.09 -5.09
C SER A 122 -1.72 6.11 -6.14
N ASP A 123 -2.88 5.88 -6.76
CA ASP A 123 -3.43 6.72 -7.85
C ASP A 123 -3.80 8.14 -7.40
N GLU A 124 -3.81 8.39 -6.09
CA GLU A 124 -4.19 9.67 -5.48
C GLU A 124 -3.07 10.71 -5.50
N PHE A 125 -1.83 10.31 -5.76
CA PHE A 125 -0.67 11.18 -5.73
C PHE A 125 0.01 11.24 -7.11
N LYS A 126 0.48 12.42 -7.49
CA LYS A 126 1.26 12.66 -8.70
C LYS A 126 2.64 13.18 -8.28
N ALA A 127 3.68 12.50 -8.74
CA ALA A 127 5.06 12.94 -8.52
C ALA A 127 5.38 14.11 -9.47
N GLU A 128 5.97 15.17 -8.93
CA GLU A 128 6.38 16.37 -9.69
C GLU A 128 7.91 16.47 -9.71
N GLY A 129 8.55 15.39 -10.13
CA GLY A 129 10.00 15.25 -10.20
C GLY A 129 10.70 15.49 -8.87
N ARG A 130 11.68 16.41 -8.86
CA ARG A 130 12.44 16.77 -7.65
C ARG A 130 11.69 17.71 -6.71
N SER A 131 10.60 18.30 -7.16
CA SER A 131 9.82 19.27 -6.38
C SER A 131 9.00 18.59 -5.29
N GLY A 132 8.62 17.32 -5.48
CA GLY A 132 7.89 16.54 -4.48
C GLY A 132 6.59 15.94 -5.00
N TRP A 133 5.57 15.90 -4.15
CA TRP A 133 4.29 15.25 -4.41
C TRP A 133 3.12 16.24 -4.36
N ARG A 134 2.11 16.03 -5.21
CA ARG A 134 0.78 16.65 -5.11
C ARG A 134 -0.33 15.60 -5.08
N VAL A 135 -1.47 15.97 -4.52
CA VAL A 135 -2.71 15.17 -4.61
C VAL A 135 -3.35 15.40 -5.97
N ARG A 136 -3.67 14.32 -6.69
CA ARG A 136 -4.41 14.39 -7.96
C ARG A 136 -5.84 14.80 -7.65
N ASN A 137 -6.23 16.00 -8.10
CA ASN A 137 -7.56 16.52 -7.85
C ASN A 137 -8.53 15.90 -8.86
N LYS A 138 -9.27 14.86 -8.44
CA LYS A 138 -10.16 14.06 -9.31
C LYS A 138 -11.26 14.88 -10.00
N LEU A 139 -11.45 16.15 -9.61
CA LEU A 139 -12.51 17.03 -10.09
C LEU A 139 -12.10 17.93 -11.27
N ALA A 140 -10.81 18.03 -11.64
CA ALA A 140 -10.37 19.11 -12.54
C ALA A 140 -9.38 18.75 -13.66
N GLU A 141 -8.91 17.51 -13.77
CA GLU A 141 -7.99 17.13 -14.86
C GLU A 141 -8.76 16.44 -16.00
N PRO A 142 -8.79 17.00 -17.23
CA PRO A 142 -9.16 16.22 -18.41
C PRO A 142 -8.20 15.02 -18.51
N PRO A 143 -8.65 13.87 -19.04
CA PRO A 143 -7.85 12.65 -19.10
C PRO A 143 -6.49 12.96 -19.74
N ASP A 144 -5.42 12.77 -18.96
CA ASP A 144 -4.03 12.92 -19.37
C ASP A 144 -3.84 12.12 -20.67
N GLU A 145 -3.64 12.82 -21.80
CA GLU A 145 -3.07 12.18 -22.99
C GLU A 145 -1.71 11.59 -22.59
N PRO A 146 -1.41 10.34 -22.96
CA PRO A 146 -0.17 9.70 -22.56
C PRO A 146 1.02 10.55 -23.00
N SER A 147 1.86 10.93 -22.04
CA SER A 147 3.08 11.69 -22.31
C SER A 147 3.95 10.91 -23.31
N PRO A 148 4.46 11.55 -24.37
CA PRO A 148 5.28 10.86 -25.39
C PRO A 148 6.59 10.27 -24.84
N ASP A 149 6.97 10.58 -23.60
CA ASP A 149 8.12 9.98 -22.93
C ASP A 149 7.85 8.56 -22.38
N ASP A 150 6.60 8.21 -22.02
CA ASP A 150 6.26 6.84 -21.57
C ASP A 150 6.29 5.81 -22.72
N GLN A 151 6.35 6.26 -23.97
CA GLN A 151 6.43 5.38 -25.15
C GLN A 151 7.88 4.94 -25.47
N ARG A 152 8.90 5.61 -24.92
CA ARG A 152 10.30 5.32 -25.27
C ARG A 152 10.83 4.05 -24.61
N ASP A 153 10.36 3.70 -23.42
CA ASP A 153 10.81 2.49 -22.72
C ASP A 153 10.17 1.20 -23.27
N ALA A 154 9.04 1.30 -23.96
CA ALA A 154 8.38 0.14 -24.59
C ALA A 154 9.00 -0.26 -25.95
N GLN A 155 9.72 0.64 -26.63
CA GLN A 155 10.37 0.34 -27.92
C GLN A 155 11.75 -0.32 -27.77
N ILE A 156 12.45 -0.11 -26.65
CA ILE A 156 13.79 -0.70 -26.44
C ILE A 156 13.76 -2.23 -26.31
N TYR A 157 12.63 -2.82 -25.89
CA TYR A 157 12.49 -4.27 -25.76
C TYR A 157 12.03 -5.00 -27.03
N ARG A 158 11.68 -4.29 -28.11
CA ARG A 158 11.21 -4.93 -29.36
C ARG A 158 12.32 -5.19 -30.38
N ASP A 159 13.42 -4.45 -30.32
CA ASP A 159 14.54 -4.58 -31.27
C ASP A 159 15.68 -5.48 -30.74
N ALA A 160 15.50 -6.17 -29.61
CA ALA A 160 16.54 -7.02 -29.01
C ALA A 160 16.39 -8.52 -29.30
N GLU A 161 15.45 -8.93 -30.17
CA GLU A 161 15.26 -10.35 -30.53
C GLU A 161 15.81 -10.74 -31.91
N ASP A 162 16.47 -9.83 -32.64
CA ASP A 162 17.04 -10.16 -33.95
C ASP A 162 18.49 -9.68 -34.07
N GLY A 163 19.43 -10.56 -33.71
CA GLY A 163 20.86 -10.40 -33.98
C GLY A 163 21.73 -10.30 -32.73
N ASN A 164 22.29 -11.43 -32.29
CA ASN A 164 23.68 -11.79 -32.60
C ASN A 164 24.05 -13.10 -31.87
N ASP A 165 23.88 -14.22 -32.58
CA ASP A 165 24.59 -15.47 -32.29
C ASP A 165 26.08 -15.25 -32.59
N GLU A 166 26.82 -14.63 -31.66
CA GLU A 166 28.27 -14.57 -31.74
C GLU A 166 28.88 -14.95 -30.40
N ALA A 167 29.05 -16.27 -30.26
CA ALA A 167 29.74 -16.88 -29.14
C ALA A 167 31.13 -16.24 -28.96
N PRO A 168 31.46 -15.73 -27.76
CA PRO A 168 32.82 -15.27 -27.49
C PRO A 168 33.77 -16.47 -27.52
N SER A 169 34.68 -16.46 -28.49
CA SER A 169 35.80 -17.40 -28.54
C SER A 169 36.62 -17.32 -27.26
N PRO A 170 37.02 -18.46 -26.65
CA PRO A 170 37.91 -18.44 -25.51
C PRO A 170 39.31 -17.93 -25.93
N PRO A 171 39.95 -17.05 -25.14
CA PRO A 171 41.32 -16.66 -25.41
C PRO A 171 42.26 -17.85 -25.20
N ALA A 172 42.95 -18.21 -26.28
CA ALA A 172 44.04 -19.15 -26.27
C ALA A 172 45.23 -18.61 -25.46
N GLY A 173 45.68 -19.41 -24.49
CA GLY A 173 47.07 -19.63 -24.07
C GLY A 173 48.02 -18.43 -23.88
N GLY A 174 48.56 -18.32 -22.67
CA GLY A 174 49.76 -17.50 -22.45
C GLY A 174 50.34 -17.55 -21.05
N GLY A 175 51.24 -18.50 -20.79
CA GLY A 175 52.55 -18.19 -20.20
C GLY A 175 52.69 -17.94 -18.70
N ALA A 176 53.18 -18.98 -18.01
CA ALA A 176 54.24 -18.98 -16.99
C ALA A 176 54.91 -17.66 -16.56
N ALA A 177 55.01 -17.45 -15.24
CA ALA A 177 56.23 -17.10 -14.47
C ALA A 177 55.80 -16.89 -13.00
N GLU A 178 56.15 -17.75 -12.05
CA GLU A 178 57.39 -17.71 -11.25
C GLU A 178 57.63 -16.44 -10.41
N ARG A 179 58.10 -16.70 -9.18
CA ARG A 179 58.59 -15.79 -8.11
C ARG A 179 57.47 -15.32 -7.17
N GLY A 180 57.41 -15.73 -5.90
CA GLY A 180 58.49 -15.96 -4.94
C GLY A 180 58.64 -14.70 -4.09
N GLY A 181 58.19 -14.72 -2.84
CA GLY A 181 58.23 -13.54 -1.96
C GLY A 181 57.70 -13.81 -0.56
N VAL A 182 58.53 -14.46 0.24
CA VAL A 182 58.47 -14.53 1.70
C VAL A 182 58.53 -13.12 2.28
N PHE A 183 57.70 -12.78 3.27
CA PHE A 183 58.15 -12.00 4.43
C PHE A 183 57.23 -12.26 5.63
N SER A 184 57.89 -12.50 6.76
CA SER A 184 57.32 -12.77 8.09
C SER A 184 56.77 -11.53 8.78
#